data_AF-A0A3C0C948-F1
#
_entry.id   AF-A0A3C0C948-F1
#
_cell.length_a   1.000
_cell.length_b   1.000
_cell.length_c   1.000
_cell.angle_alpha   90.00
_cell.angle_beta   90.00
_cell.angle_gamma   90.00
#
_symmetry.space_group_name_H-M   'P 1'
#
loop_
_entity.id
_entity.type
_entity.pdbx_description
1 polymer ?
#
loop_
_entity_poly.entity_id
_entity_poly.type
_entity_poly.pdbx_seq_one_letter_code
_entity_poly.pdbx_strand_id
1 'polypeptide(L)'
;MLKSGGFFDGGEISMSDVLGDAKRFLSGSLLMFYMLAVSTQQAAAVQNNNVTDGFISFDEQAMAKRQAYTEARDLARAGDVRGVAEFKEGVLKDYPLNVYLDYYLLASNVSAANYKNALNFVKKGDDRELGLLVSDLYADMSGSTGNFNRVLEIMGKDPMPNADPLLQNVKEKARSCRWHEASLMTGKGGSDSVSYASRLYVSGKSYPEACTGLITAWSSKGYLTQAAASRRLQNLLIRRNVSKDELQTTAANLEGAERDAAMQAVALSQNPENYDEATSKRGKILAFERFAALNPNDAAVSLDTFCSENEVSTVERHELLSIIASGRLGFQSSLADVQWVDENLPAALWSDDLIEKRLRRAIWFKQWKYIIPLVDALGARGQQETNWMYWKGRALLNTKQREAGMALLKKAAQDRSFFGFLAAQTLGRHPVYGNTSLKRTDPLSQDLSLVPAVQRFFELYALNDPARFIEWREIACNTDDHTALA
;
A
#
# COMPACT_ATOMS: atom_id res chain seq x y z
N MET A 1 -24.81 -34.43 1.53
CA MET A 1 -24.39 -34.50 2.95
C MET A 1 -22.94 -34.05 3.00
N LEU A 2 -22.48 -32.95 3.58
CA LEU A 2 -22.94 -31.99 4.60
C LEU A 2 -22.73 -30.56 4.04
N LYS A 3 -23.74 -29.69 3.89
CA LYS A 3 -24.22 -28.64 4.82
C LYS A 3 -23.17 -27.83 5.61
N SER A 4 -23.01 -26.58 5.14
CA SER A 4 -23.14 -25.27 5.84
C SER A 4 -22.13 -24.76 6.87
N GLY A 5 -21.75 -23.48 6.69
CA GLY A 5 -21.36 -22.50 7.72
C GLY A 5 -19.95 -21.93 7.50
N GLY A 6 -19.68 -20.63 7.47
CA GLY A 6 -20.47 -19.43 7.71
C GLY A 6 -19.64 -18.19 7.37
N PHE A 7 -20.34 -17.06 7.23
CA PHE A 7 -19.88 -15.71 6.94
C PHE A 7 -18.69 -15.25 7.83
N PHE A 8 -17.77 -14.48 7.25
CA PHE A 8 -16.99 -13.49 8.01
C PHE A 8 -17.46 -12.11 7.58
N ASP A 9 -18.18 -11.47 8.50
CA ASP A 9 -18.60 -10.08 8.42
C ASP A 9 -17.49 -9.18 8.97
N GLY A 10 -17.27 -8.06 8.31
CA GLY A 10 -16.28 -7.06 8.69
C GLY A 10 -16.87 -6.14 9.75
N GLY A 11 -16.25 -6.09 10.92
CA GLY A 11 -16.57 -5.13 11.98
C GLY A 11 -15.33 -4.32 12.34
N GLU A 12 -15.41 -3.01 12.09
CA GLU A 12 -14.48 -2.00 12.56
C GLU A 12 -14.43 -1.98 14.10
N ILE A 13 -13.23 -1.99 14.68
CA ILE A 13 -13.05 -1.77 16.12
C ILE A 13 -12.75 -0.28 16.32
N SER A 14 -13.74 0.42 16.87
CA SER A 14 -13.62 1.80 17.36
C SER A 14 -12.91 1.84 18.71
N MET A 15 -12.09 2.87 18.91
CA MET A 15 -11.19 3.05 20.05
C MET A 15 -11.89 3.69 21.27
N SER A 16 -13.01 3.11 21.72
CA SER A 16 -13.79 3.59 22.88
C SER A 16 -14.19 2.54 23.92
N ASP A 17 -13.82 1.26 23.78
CA ASP A 17 -14.33 0.17 24.64
C ASP A 17 -13.34 -0.37 25.71
N VAL A 18 -12.38 0.44 26.18
CA VAL A 18 -11.37 -0.04 27.17
C VAL A 18 -11.39 0.72 28.51
N LEU A 19 -12.47 1.45 28.84
CA LEU A 19 -12.58 2.10 30.15
C LEU A 19 -13.92 1.81 30.83
N GLY A 20 -13.93 0.77 31.67
CA GLY A 20 -15.00 0.56 32.64
C GLY A 20 -15.11 -0.88 33.11
N ASP A 21 -14.47 -1.20 34.24
CA ASP A 21 -15.07 -1.95 35.36
C ASP A 21 -14.02 -2.69 36.20
N ALA A 22 -13.68 -2.09 37.34
CA ALA A 22 -13.07 -2.81 38.46
C ALA A 22 -13.46 -2.13 39.78
N LYS A 23 -14.65 -2.42 40.30
CA LYS A 23 -15.01 -2.15 41.70
C LYS A 23 -15.89 -3.27 42.27
N ARG A 24 -15.57 -3.63 43.51
CA ARG A 24 -16.26 -4.49 44.49
C ARG A 24 -16.02 -6.00 44.34
N PHE A 25 -15.23 -6.56 45.25
CA PHE A 25 -15.73 -7.24 46.45
C PHE A 25 -14.56 -7.68 47.34
N LEU A 26 -14.58 -7.30 48.62
CA LEU A 26 -14.31 -8.12 49.82
C LEU A 26 -13.85 -7.25 50.99
N SER A 27 -14.77 -7.04 51.91
CA SER A 27 -14.58 -6.57 53.28
C SER A 27 -14.28 -7.74 54.20
N GLY A 28 -13.35 -7.59 55.15
CA GLY A 28 -13.23 -8.52 56.29
C GLY A 28 -11.90 -8.49 57.03
N SER A 29 -11.86 -7.68 58.09
CA SER A 29 -10.86 -7.49 59.16
C SER A 29 -10.06 -8.71 59.65
N LEU A 30 -8.77 -8.51 59.98
CA LEU A 30 -8.23 -8.61 61.38
C LEU A 30 -6.76 -8.16 61.47
N LEU A 31 -6.43 -7.47 62.56
CA LEU A 31 -5.10 -6.97 62.96
C LEU A 31 -4.07 -8.11 63.22
N MET A 32 -2.79 -7.88 62.94
CA MET A 32 -1.73 -7.89 63.98
C MET A 32 -0.36 -7.42 63.47
N PHE A 33 0.34 -6.69 64.33
CA PHE A 33 1.72 -6.24 64.26
C PHE A 33 2.72 -7.30 63.78
N TYR A 34 3.62 -6.94 62.87
CA TYR A 34 5.05 -7.27 62.96
C TYR A 34 5.85 -6.23 62.14
N MET A 35 6.48 -5.28 62.84
CA MET A 35 7.73 -4.69 62.34
C MET A 35 8.79 -5.78 62.43
N LEU A 36 9.47 -6.08 61.32
CA LEU A 36 10.88 -6.46 61.31
C LEU A 36 11.42 -6.37 59.89
N ALA A 37 12.61 -5.78 59.81
CA ALA A 37 13.42 -5.51 58.64
C ALA A 37 13.37 -6.60 57.55
N VAL A 38 13.12 -6.18 56.31
CA VAL A 38 13.75 -6.82 55.15
C VAL A 38 14.63 -5.78 54.50
N SER A 39 15.85 -5.78 55.01
CA SER A 39 17.07 -5.28 54.38
C SER A 39 17.19 -5.74 52.93
N THR A 40 17.51 -4.80 52.05
CA THR A 40 18.48 -4.95 50.95
C THR A 40 18.55 -6.32 50.27
N GLN A 41 17.70 -6.58 49.28
CA GLN A 41 18.02 -7.49 48.18
C GLN A 41 17.00 -7.36 47.04
N GLN A 42 17.21 -6.36 46.19
CA GLN A 42 16.81 -6.43 44.79
C GLN A 42 17.88 -5.77 43.92
N ALA A 43 19.14 -6.11 44.23
CA ALA A 43 20.28 -5.96 43.34
C ALA A 43 20.76 -7.38 42.99
N ALA A 44 19.94 -8.16 42.28
CA ALA A 44 20.34 -9.43 41.65
C ALA A 44 19.18 -10.03 40.86
N ALA A 45 18.83 -9.41 39.74
CA ALA A 45 18.22 -10.11 38.62
C ALA A 45 18.55 -9.37 37.32
N VAL A 46 19.85 -9.11 37.10
CA VAL A 46 20.36 -8.91 35.73
C VAL A 46 20.26 -10.29 35.08
N GLN A 47 19.08 -10.62 34.55
CA GLN A 47 18.95 -11.76 33.67
C GLN A 47 19.79 -11.44 32.44
N ASN A 48 20.88 -12.19 32.28
CA ASN A 48 21.67 -12.34 31.07
C ASN A 48 20.75 -12.70 29.89
N ASN A 49 20.13 -11.69 29.28
CA ASN A 49 19.63 -11.80 27.93
C ASN A 49 20.83 -11.68 27.00
N ASN A 50 21.44 -12.83 26.68
CA ASN A 50 22.54 -12.99 25.71
C ASN A 50 22.12 -12.63 24.26
N VAL A 51 21.30 -11.60 24.08
CA VAL A 51 20.80 -11.11 22.78
C VAL A 51 21.11 -9.62 22.62
N THR A 52 21.43 -8.90 23.71
CA THR A 52 21.72 -7.46 23.67
C THR A 52 23.20 -7.14 23.91
N ASP A 53 24.09 -8.13 23.81
CA ASP A 53 25.58 -8.08 23.90
C ASP A 53 26.22 -6.70 24.12
N GLY A 54 26.05 -6.13 25.32
CA GLY A 54 26.66 -4.85 25.70
C GLY A 54 26.07 -3.57 25.08
N PHE A 55 25.01 -3.66 24.27
CA PHE A 55 24.35 -2.50 23.66
C PHE A 55 23.36 -1.79 24.59
N ILE A 56 22.88 -2.48 25.63
CA ILE A 56 22.03 -1.89 26.67
C ILE A 56 22.80 -1.87 27.97
N SER A 57 23.14 -0.67 28.47
CA SER A 57 23.61 -0.52 29.85
C SER A 57 22.44 -0.56 30.83
N PHE A 58 22.60 -1.26 31.95
CA PHE A 58 21.66 -1.29 33.08
C PHE A 58 22.27 -0.66 34.34
N ASP A 59 23.33 0.13 34.19
CA ASP A 59 23.86 0.91 35.32
C ASP A 59 22.87 1.99 35.78
N GLU A 60 23.11 2.52 36.98
CA GLU A 60 22.25 3.52 37.61
C GLU A 60 22.07 4.77 36.73
N GLN A 61 23.11 5.18 36.01
CA GLN A 61 23.07 6.36 35.14
C GLN A 61 22.19 6.12 33.91
N ALA A 62 22.29 4.95 33.27
CA ALA A 62 21.48 4.56 32.13
C ALA A 62 19.99 4.45 32.51
N MET A 63 19.70 3.84 33.67
CA MET A 63 18.34 3.78 34.21
C MET A 63 17.78 5.17 34.52
N ALA A 64 18.58 6.05 35.14
CA ALA A 64 18.19 7.43 35.42
C ALA A 64 17.90 8.22 34.12
N LYS A 65 18.72 8.06 33.07
CA LYS A 65 18.48 8.67 31.75
C LYS A 65 17.20 8.17 31.11
N ARG A 66 16.89 6.86 31.18
CA ARG A 66 15.65 6.30 30.64
C ARG A 66 14.40 6.80 31.35
N GLN A 67 14.46 6.91 32.68
CA GLN A 67 13.38 7.50 33.46
C GLN A 67 13.19 8.97 33.08
N ALA A 68 14.27 9.76 33.10
CA ALA A 68 14.22 11.16 32.71
C ALA A 68 13.73 11.38 31.28
N TYR A 69 14.10 10.50 30.35
CA TYR A 69 13.60 10.53 28.98
C TYR A 69 12.10 10.28 28.91
N THR A 70 11.58 9.35 29.72
CA THR A 70 10.14 9.07 29.78
C THR A 70 9.36 10.31 30.23
N GLU A 71 9.84 11.00 31.26
CA GLU A 71 9.27 12.26 31.75
C GLU A 71 9.37 13.37 30.69
N ALA A 72 10.55 13.56 30.09
CA ALA A 72 10.77 14.55 29.04
C ALA A 72 9.93 14.27 27.78
N ARG A 73 9.68 13.00 27.43
CA ARG A 73 8.84 12.60 26.31
C ARG A 73 7.39 13.02 26.54
N ASP A 74 6.89 12.88 27.75
CA ASP A 74 5.52 13.28 28.09
C ASP A 74 5.38 14.81 28.04
N LEU A 75 6.39 15.55 28.52
CA LEU A 75 6.48 17.01 28.34
C LEU A 75 6.54 17.41 26.86
N ALA A 76 7.33 16.71 26.04
CA ALA A 76 7.45 16.99 24.61
C ALA A 76 6.12 16.80 23.87
N ARG A 77 5.39 15.72 24.21
CA ARG A 77 4.06 15.45 23.68
C ARG A 77 3.01 16.47 24.15
N ALA A 78 3.20 17.06 25.32
CA ALA A 78 2.41 18.19 25.80
C ALA A 78 2.83 19.55 25.22
N GLY A 79 3.93 19.61 24.47
CA GLY A 79 4.46 20.84 23.87
C GLY A 79 5.26 21.73 24.82
N ASP A 80 5.72 21.22 25.97
CA ASP A 80 6.54 21.98 26.91
C ASP A 80 8.00 22.04 26.46
N VAL A 81 8.30 23.04 25.63
CA VAL A 81 9.65 23.28 25.10
C VAL A 81 10.66 23.55 26.22
N ARG A 82 10.28 24.27 27.28
CA ARG A 82 11.20 24.68 28.34
C ARG A 82 11.56 23.48 29.22
N GLY A 83 10.57 22.71 29.64
CA GLY A 83 10.81 21.50 30.43
C GLY A 83 11.69 20.51 29.69
N VAL A 84 11.44 20.29 28.40
CA VAL A 84 12.30 19.42 27.56
C VAL A 84 13.73 19.95 27.46
N ALA A 85 13.92 21.27 27.32
CA ALA A 85 15.25 21.88 27.27
C ALA A 85 16.03 21.65 28.58
N GLU A 86 15.38 21.82 29.74
CA GLU A 86 16.01 21.56 31.05
C GLU A 86 16.51 20.11 31.17
N PHE A 87 15.73 19.12 30.69
CA PHE A 87 16.17 17.73 30.62
C PHE A 87 17.34 17.52 29.66
N LYS A 88 17.29 18.09 28.45
CA LYS A 88 18.32 17.95 27.41
C LYS A 88 19.65 18.61 27.80
N GLU A 89 19.62 19.70 28.54
CA GLU A 89 20.81 20.40 29.04
C GLU A 89 21.40 19.72 30.28
N GLY A 90 20.57 19.03 31.06
CA GLY A 90 20.94 18.30 32.27
C GLY A 90 21.15 16.80 32.04
N VAL A 91 20.28 15.98 32.65
CA VAL A 91 20.45 14.51 32.73
C VAL A 91 20.45 13.83 31.36
N LEU A 92 19.74 14.38 30.36
CA LEU A 92 19.69 13.86 28.99
C LEU A 92 20.72 14.49 28.06
N LYS A 93 21.73 15.18 28.59
CA LYS A 93 22.81 15.70 27.75
C LYS A 93 23.45 14.56 26.93
N ASP A 94 23.53 14.80 25.63
CA ASP A 94 24.04 13.88 24.60
C ASP A 94 23.31 12.52 24.54
N TYR A 95 22.09 12.42 25.08
CA TYR A 95 21.32 11.19 25.06
C TYR A 95 20.81 10.87 23.64
N PRO A 96 20.99 9.63 23.13
CA PRO A 96 20.64 9.29 21.74
C PRO A 96 19.19 9.57 21.36
N LEU A 97 18.25 9.43 22.31
CA LEU A 97 16.83 9.64 22.05
C LEU A 97 16.40 11.11 22.06
N ASN A 98 17.32 12.07 22.22
CA ASN A 98 16.97 13.49 22.16
C ASN A 98 16.34 13.91 20.82
N VAL A 99 16.67 13.21 19.72
CA VAL A 99 16.02 13.43 18.41
C VAL A 99 14.51 13.13 18.46
N TYR A 100 14.07 12.18 19.29
CA TYR A 100 12.64 11.92 19.49
C TYR A 100 11.95 13.03 20.28
N LEU A 101 12.64 13.63 21.25
CA LEU A 101 12.08 14.77 21.98
C LEU A 101 11.86 15.94 21.02
N ASP A 102 12.80 16.19 20.13
CA ASP A 102 12.67 17.21 19.07
C ASP A 102 11.52 16.88 18.12
N TYR A 103 11.42 15.62 17.68
CA TYR A 103 10.29 15.14 16.88
C TYR A 103 8.94 15.35 17.59
N TYR A 104 8.82 14.96 18.86
CA TYR A 104 7.56 15.07 19.61
C TYR A 104 7.15 16.52 19.85
N LEU A 105 8.11 17.42 20.12
CA LEU A 105 7.84 18.87 20.22
C LEU A 105 7.34 19.44 18.88
N LEU A 106 7.92 19.02 17.77
CA LEU A 106 7.48 19.46 16.44
C LEU A 106 6.10 18.90 16.08
N ALA A 107 5.80 17.67 16.49
CA ALA A 107 4.54 16.99 16.22
C ALA A 107 3.39 17.46 17.13
N SER A 108 3.68 17.87 18.38
CA SER A 108 2.66 18.37 19.32
C SER A 108 2.19 19.79 18.99
N ASN A 109 3.00 20.58 18.28
CA ASN A 109 2.68 21.94 17.86
C ASN A 109 3.01 22.18 16.38
N VAL A 110 2.24 21.55 15.49
CA VAL A 110 2.33 21.77 14.05
C VAL A 110 1.74 23.14 13.71
N SER A 111 2.62 24.13 13.49
CA SER A 111 2.21 25.51 13.22
C SER A 111 3.15 26.24 12.26
N ALA A 112 2.66 27.32 11.66
CA ALA A 112 3.47 28.17 10.79
C ALA A 112 4.70 28.78 11.51
N ALA A 113 4.62 29.00 12.83
CA ALA A 113 5.73 29.49 13.64
C ALA A 113 6.86 28.46 13.78
N ASN A 114 6.50 27.17 13.91
CA ASN A 114 7.47 26.08 14.04
C ASN A 114 7.98 25.53 12.70
N TYR A 115 7.44 25.99 11.57
CA TYR A 115 7.82 25.50 10.24
C TYR A 115 9.34 25.55 9.99
N LYS A 116 10.02 26.63 10.40
CA LYS A 116 11.47 26.73 10.24
C LYS A 116 12.23 25.68 11.04
N ASN A 117 11.77 25.37 12.26
CA ASN A 117 12.35 24.34 13.10
C ASN A 117 12.13 22.94 12.50
N ALA A 118 10.93 22.68 12.00
CA ALA A 118 10.61 21.45 11.27
C ALA A 118 11.46 21.28 10.02
N LEU A 119 11.58 22.34 9.22
CA LEU A 119 12.42 22.34 8.03
C LEU A 119 13.90 22.07 8.37
N ASN A 120 14.41 22.68 9.44
CA ASN A 120 15.76 22.43 9.91
C ASN A 120 15.95 20.99 10.36
N PHE A 121 14.98 20.41 11.08
CA PHE A 121 15.00 19.01 11.50
C PHE A 121 15.08 18.08 10.28
N VAL A 122 14.23 18.29 9.27
CA VAL A 122 14.21 17.50 8.04
C VAL A 122 15.51 17.67 7.23
N LYS A 123 16.02 18.90 7.08
CA LYS A 123 17.25 19.18 6.32
C LYS A 123 18.52 18.70 7.01
N LYS A 124 18.54 18.65 8.34
CA LYS A 124 19.69 18.14 9.10
C LYS A 124 19.93 16.66 8.79
N GLY A 125 18.85 15.89 8.65
CA GLY A 125 18.91 14.51 8.15
C GLY A 125 19.56 13.51 9.12
N ASP A 126 19.61 13.81 10.43
CA ASP A 126 20.15 12.92 11.46
C ASP A 126 19.36 11.60 11.62
N ASP A 127 18.07 11.64 11.28
CA ASP A 127 17.16 10.50 11.23
C ASP A 127 16.18 10.71 10.09
N ARG A 128 16.33 9.90 9.04
CA ARG A 128 15.53 10.06 7.82
C ARG A 128 14.09 9.66 8.05
N GLU A 129 13.82 8.57 8.76
CA GLU A 129 12.45 8.12 9.02
C GLU A 129 11.63 9.13 9.86
N LEU A 130 12.20 9.72 10.90
CA LEU A 130 11.58 10.81 11.65
C LEU A 130 11.44 12.06 10.77
N GLY A 131 12.45 12.36 9.94
CA GLY A 131 12.40 13.44 8.96
C GLY A 131 11.21 13.31 7.99
N LEU A 132 10.90 12.09 7.54
CA LEU A 132 9.73 11.82 6.71
C LEU A 132 8.41 12.12 7.45
N LEU A 133 8.30 11.73 8.73
CA LEU A 133 7.11 12.01 9.54
C LEU A 133 6.90 13.51 9.76
N VAL A 134 7.95 14.25 10.12
CA VAL A 134 7.89 15.71 10.28
C VAL A 134 7.55 16.39 8.96
N SER A 135 8.18 15.95 7.86
CA SER A 135 7.90 16.46 6.52
C SER A 135 6.43 16.31 6.15
N ASP A 136 5.81 15.15 6.42
CA ASP A 136 4.41 14.91 6.08
C ASP A 136 3.47 15.78 6.92
N LEU A 137 3.69 15.90 8.23
CA LEU A 137 2.89 16.74 9.13
C LEU A 137 2.88 18.22 8.71
N TYR A 138 4.05 18.76 8.41
CA TYR A 138 4.20 20.17 8.04
C TYR A 138 3.85 20.43 6.57
N ALA A 139 3.94 19.43 5.70
CA ALA A 139 3.37 19.48 4.35
C ALA A 139 1.84 19.58 4.41
N ASP A 140 1.17 18.78 5.24
CA ASP A 140 -0.29 18.85 5.42
C ASP A 140 -0.74 20.21 5.94
N MET A 141 -0.09 20.73 6.99
CA MET A 141 -0.39 22.07 7.52
C MET A 141 -0.12 23.18 6.50
N SER A 142 0.98 23.09 5.74
CA SER A 142 1.31 24.09 4.73
C SER A 142 0.35 24.03 3.54
N GLY A 143 -0.05 22.84 3.11
CA GLY A 143 -1.01 22.64 2.02
C GLY A 143 -2.41 23.15 2.38
N SER A 144 -2.90 22.82 3.58
CA SER A 144 -4.22 23.27 4.06
C SER A 144 -4.33 24.78 4.23
N THR A 145 -3.20 25.47 4.44
CA THR A 145 -3.12 26.94 4.50
C THR A 145 -2.75 27.59 3.15
N GLY A 146 -2.69 26.82 2.06
CA GLY A 146 -2.37 27.30 0.72
C GLY A 146 -0.89 27.67 0.50
N ASN A 147 -0.01 27.39 1.45
CA ASN A 147 1.43 27.67 1.39
C ASN A 147 2.19 26.56 0.63
N PHE A 148 1.83 26.32 -0.63
CA PHE A 148 2.41 25.23 -1.43
C PHE A 148 3.92 25.34 -1.68
N ASN A 149 4.50 26.54 -1.63
CA ASN A 149 5.96 26.69 -1.67
C ASN A 149 6.63 26.05 -0.46
N ARG A 150 6.01 26.10 0.73
CA ARG A 150 6.51 25.44 1.93
C ARG A 150 6.38 23.92 1.85
N VAL A 151 5.31 23.41 1.24
CA VAL A 151 5.16 21.97 0.96
C VAL A 151 6.34 21.46 0.13
N LEU A 152 6.66 22.13 -0.98
CA LEU A 152 7.79 21.73 -1.83
C LEU A 152 9.14 21.91 -1.14
N GLU A 153 9.30 22.96 -0.33
CA GLU A 153 10.55 23.21 0.37
C GLU A 153 10.85 22.13 1.43
N ILE A 154 9.85 21.71 2.22
CA ILE A 154 10.06 20.70 3.26
C ILE A 154 10.14 19.28 2.70
N MET A 155 9.35 18.97 1.66
CA MET A 155 9.38 17.64 1.03
C MET A 155 10.59 17.46 0.11
N GLY A 156 11.10 18.55 -0.47
CA GLY A 156 12.23 18.54 -1.39
C GLY A 156 11.86 18.06 -2.80
N LYS A 157 12.66 17.12 -3.33
CA LYS A 157 12.45 16.54 -4.66
C LYS A 157 11.21 15.64 -4.68
N ASP A 158 10.72 15.33 -5.89
CA ASP A 158 9.67 14.34 -6.09
C ASP A 158 10.05 13.04 -5.34
N PRO A 159 9.22 12.57 -4.39
CA PRO A 159 9.53 11.38 -3.61
C PRO A 159 9.57 10.11 -4.47
N MET A 160 8.87 10.07 -5.61
CA MET A 160 8.74 8.91 -6.48
C MET A 160 8.64 9.31 -7.96
N PRO A 161 9.76 9.71 -8.59
CA PRO A 161 9.75 10.14 -9.98
C PRO A 161 9.29 9.01 -10.91
N ASN A 162 8.43 9.36 -11.86
CA ASN A 162 7.87 8.45 -12.88
C ASN A 162 7.06 7.27 -12.33
N ALA A 163 6.60 7.32 -11.08
CA ALA A 163 5.80 6.25 -10.51
C ALA A 163 4.39 6.15 -11.13
N ASP A 164 3.89 4.92 -11.22
CA ASP A 164 2.48 4.67 -11.49
C ASP A 164 1.70 4.73 -10.16
N PRO A 165 0.74 5.67 -10.00
CA PRO A 165 -0.10 5.73 -8.80
C PRO A 165 -0.82 4.41 -8.50
N LEU A 166 -1.10 3.58 -9.50
CA LEU A 166 -1.84 2.33 -9.30
C LEU A 166 -1.01 1.21 -8.68
N LEU A 167 0.32 1.36 -8.64
CA LEU A 167 1.25 0.40 -8.04
C LEU A 167 1.77 0.82 -6.66
N GLN A 168 1.62 2.10 -6.31
CA GLN A 168 2.09 2.63 -5.04
C GLN A 168 1.21 2.20 -3.85
N ASN A 169 1.88 1.93 -2.74
CA ASN A 169 1.20 1.71 -1.46
C ASN A 169 0.58 3.03 -0.93
N VAL A 170 -0.23 2.92 0.14
CA VAL A 170 -1.01 4.04 0.69
C VAL A 170 -0.12 5.22 1.10
N LYS A 171 1.02 4.98 1.75
CA LYS A 171 1.92 6.02 2.25
C LYS A 171 2.67 6.71 1.13
N GLU A 172 3.19 5.92 0.19
CA GLU A 172 3.89 6.41 -1.00
C GLU A 172 2.97 7.32 -1.83
N LYS A 173 1.76 6.83 -2.10
CA LYS A 173 0.73 7.56 -2.85
C LYS A 173 0.35 8.87 -2.17
N ALA A 174 0.15 8.88 -0.84
CA ALA A 174 -0.16 10.09 -0.10
C ALA A 174 0.95 11.14 -0.23
N ARG A 175 2.21 10.71 -0.13
CA ARG A 175 3.37 11.59 -0.27
C ARG A 175 3.53 12.14 -1.69
N SER A 176 3.40 11.29 -2.72
CA SER A 176 3.37 11.74 -4.11
C SER A 176 2.24 12.74 -4.36
N CYS A 177 1.06 12.52 -3.78
CA CYS A 177 -0.07 13.43 -3.94
C CYS A 177 0.19 14.83 -3.37
N ARG A 178 0.70 14.94 -2.14
CA ARG A 178 1.08 16.23 -1.52
C ARG A 178 2.09 16.98 -2.38
N TRP A 179 3.10 16.26 -2.88
CA TRP A 179 4.14 16.86 -3.71
C TRP A 179 3.59 17.33 -5.06
N HIS A 180 2.82 16.49 -5.77
CA HIS A 180 2.24 16.84 -7.06
C HIS A 180 1.21 17.97 -6.95
N GLU A 181 0.42 18.02 -5.87
CA GLU A 181 -0.51 19.10 -5.59
C GLU A 181 0.25 20.43 -5.48
N ALA A 182 1.25 20.47 -4.60
CA ALA A 182 2.03 21.68 -4.40
C ALA A 182 2.79 22.10 -5.66
N SER A 183 3.30 21.14 -6.44
CA SER A 183 3.92 21.38 -7.74
C SER A 183 2.93 22.04 -8.71
N LEU A 184 1.71 21.51 -8.84
CA LEU A 184 0.68 22.13 -9.69
C LEU A 184 0.31 23.53 -9.22
N MET A 185 0.12 23.72 -7.93
CA MET A 185 -0.34 24.99 -7.36
C MET A 185 0.72 26.09 -7.43
N THR A 186 2.00 25.75 -7.40
CA THR A 186 3.12 26.70 -7.56
C THR A 186 3.55 26.92 -9.01
N GLY A 187 2.94 26.23 -9.97
CA GLY A 187 3.34 26.28 -11.39
C GLY A 187 4.70 25.63 -11.68
N LYS A 188 5.30 24.94 -10.70
CA LYS A 188 6.52 24.15 -10.86
C LYS A 188 6.23 22.74 -11.42
N GLY A 189 4.98 22.31 -11.33
CA GLY A 189 4.47 21.08 -11.93
C GLY A 189 4.14 21.27 -13.40
N GLY A 190 4.49 20.27 -14.21
CA GLY A 190 4.18 20.20 -15.64
C GLY A 190 3.33 18.98 -15.98
N SER A 191 3.67 18.33 -17.09
CA SER A 191 3.00 17.12 -17.60
C SER A 191 2.90 16.00 -16.57
N ASP A 192 3.92 15.83 -15.72
CA ASP A 192 4.05 14.65 -14.87
C ASP A 192 3.01 14.66 -13.76
N SER A 193 2.82 15.79 -13.07
CA SER A 193 1.77 15.94 -12.05
C SER A 193 0.37 15.80 -12.66
N VAL A 194 0.14 16.34 -13.87
CA VAL A 194 -1.14 16.20 -14.57
C VAL A 194 -1.40 14.75 -14.95
N SER A 195 -0.37 14.06 -15.46
CA SER A 195 -0.43 12.65 -15.85
C SER A 195 -0.69 11.75 -14.64
N TYR A 196 0.00 11.99 -13.53
CA TYR A 196 -0.20 11.28 -12.27
C TYR A 196 -1.64 11.46 -11.75
N ALA A 197 -2.13 12.70 -11.65
CA ALA A 197 -3.49 12.99 -11.20
C ALA A 197 -4.55 12.40 -12.15
N SER A 198 -4.31 12.45 -13.45
CA SER A 198 -5.20 11.89 -14.48
C SER A 198 -5.31 10.37 -14.36
N ARG A 199 -4.17 9.66 -14.21
CA ARG A 199 -4.18 8.20 -13.97
C ARG A 199 -4.91 7.85 -12.69
N LEU A 200 -4.67 8.60 -11.62
CA LEU A 200 -5.32 8.40 -10.33
C LEU A 200 -6.86 8.58 -10.44
N TYR A 201 -7.31 9.71 -10.98
CA TYR A 201 -8.74 10.04 -11.14
C TYR A 201 -9.45 9.07 -12.09
N VAL A 202 -8.92 8.88 -13.30
CA VAL A 202 -9.58 8.08 -14.34
C VAL A 202 -9.67 6.61 -13.92
N SER A 203 -8.73 6.09 -13.13
CA SER A 203 -8.77 4.70 -12.69
C SER A 203 -10.08 4.31 -11.99
N GLY A 204 -10.74 5.25 -11.31
CA GLY A 204 -11.90 4.99 -10.47
C GLY A 204 -11.59 4.20 -9.20
N LYS A 205 -10.31 3.99 -8.84
CA LYS A 205 -9.92 3.36 -7.56
C LYS A 205 -9.99 4.40 -6.44
N SER A 206 -10.37 3.96 -5.24
CA SER A 206 -10.21 4.75 -4.02
C SER A 206 -8.75 5.12 -3.81
N TYR A 207 -8.51 6.34 -3.33
CA TYR A 207 -7.19 6.87 -3.01
C TYR A 207 -7.19 7.49 -1.61
N PRO A 208 -6.01 7.64 -0.97
CA PRO A 208 -5.91 8.22 0.37
C PRO A 208 -6.45 9.66 0.40
N GLU A 209 -6.94 10.10 1.55
CA GLU A 209 -7.48 11.46 1.74
C GLU A 209 -6.49 12.56 1.34
N ALA A 210 -5.19 12.35 1.57
CA ALA A 210 -4.11 13.24 1.16
C ALA A 210 -4.04 13.50 -0.38
N CYS A 211 -4.75 12.72 -1.19
CA CYS A 211 -4.85 12.94 -2.64
C CYS A 211 -6.03 13.82 -3.06
N THR A 212 -6.95 14.16 -2.15
CA THR A 212 -8.10 15.01 -2.45
C THR A 212 -7.67 16.40 -2.90
N GLY A 213 -6.66 16.99 -2.26
CA GLY A 213 -6.10 18.29 -2.65
C GLY A 213 -5.52 18.27 -4.06
N LEU A 214 -4.74 17.25 -4.41
CA LEU A 214 -4.23 17.05 -5.78
C LEU A 214 -5.34 17.00 -6.82
N ILE A 215 -6.38 16.17 -6.61
CA ILE A 215 -7.48 16.03 -7.57
C ILE A 215 -8.26 17.35 -7.69
N THR A 216 -8.43 18.07 -6.59
CA THR A 216 -9.08 19.40 -6.59
C THR A 216 -8.26 20.43 -7.37
N ALA A 217 -6.94 20.49 -7.14
CA ALA A 217 -6.03 21.36 -7.87
C ALA A 217 -5.94 21.02 -9.37
N TRP A 218 -5.97 19.73 -9.70
CA TRP A 218 -6.01 19.24 -11.08
C TRP A 218 -7.32 19.64 -11.77
N SER A 219 -8.45 19.45 -11.09
CA SER A 219 -9.78 19.85 -11.60
C SER A 219 -9.89 21.36 -11.79
N SER A 220 -9.45 22.17 -10.82
CA SER A 220 -9.56 23.64 -10.88
C SER A 220 -8.72 24.27 -12.01
N LYS A 221 -7.69 23.56 -12.48
CA LYS A 221 -6.90 23.94 -13.65
C LYS A 221 -7.52 23.49 -14.99
N GLY A 222 -8.74 22.94 -14.97
CA GLY A 222 -9.48 22.55 -16.17
C GLY A 222 -9.08 21.19 -16.75
N TYR A 223 -8.29 20.39 -16.04
CA TYR A 223 -7.91 19.07 -16.53
C TYR A 223 -8.98 18.00 -16.33
N LEU A 224 -9.99 18.28 -15.49
CA LEU A 224 -11.24 17.51 -15.46
C LEU A 224 -12.05 17.81 -16.72
N THR A 225 -11.65 17.17 -17.82
CA THR A 225 -12.34 17.25 -19.10
C THR A 225 -13.53 16.28 -19.14
N GLN A 226 -14.47 16.53 -20.06
CA GLN A 226 -15.56 15.58 -20.35
C GLN A 226 -15.04 14.18 -20.68
N ALA A 227 -13.90 14.08 -21.39
CA ALA A 227 -13.25 12.80 -21.68
C ALA A 227 -12.75 12.09 -20.41
N ALA A 228 -12.14 12.82 -19.47
CA ALA A 228 -11.67 12.24 -18.21
C ALA A 228 -12.82 11.78 -17.31
N ALA A 229 -13.90 12.59 -17.21
CA ALA A 229 -15.10 12.24 -16.47
C ALA A 229 -15.81 11.01 -17.07
N SER A 230 -15.99 10.99 -18.40
CA SER A 230 -16.61 9.85 -19.10
C SER A 230 -15.78 8.58 -18.93
N ARG A 231 -14.45 8.66 -19.04
CA ARG A 231 -13.57 7.51 -18.83
C ARG A 231 -13.59 7.00 -17.39
N ARG A 232 -13.65 7.89 -16.40
CA ARG A 232 -13.84 7.49 -15.00
C ARG A 232 -15.18 6.78 -14.81
N LEU A 233 -16.27 7.31 -15.38
CA LEU A 233 -17.59 6.69 -15.27
C LEU A 233 -17.60 5.27 -15.85
N GLN A 234 -17.05 5.06 -17.05
CA GLN A 234 -16.94 3.73 -17.68
C GLN A 234 -16.14 2.77 -16.78
N ASN A 235 -14.98 3.22 -16.27
CA ASN A 235 -14.16 2.42 -15.35
C ASN A 235 -14.88 2.10 -14.03
N LEU A 236 -15.82 2.92 -13.59
CA LEU A 236 -16.67 2.66 -12.43
C LEU A 236 -17.79 1.68 -12.76
N LEU A 237 -18.47 1.84 -13.89
CA LEU A 237 -19.55 0.95 -14.33
C LEU A 237 -19.09 -0.50 -14.44
N ILE A 238 -17.86 -0.75 -14.91
CA ILE A 238 -17.34 -2.11 -15.07
C ILE A 238 -16.84 -2.75 -13.76
N ARG A 239 -16.98 -2.09 -12.61
CA ARG A 239 -16.56 -2.64 -11.30
C ARG A 239 -17.72 -3.26 -10.56
N ARG A 240 -17.53 -4.46 -10.01
CA ARG A 240 -18.59 -5.14 -9.24
C ARG A 240 -19.03 -4.34 -8.00
N ASN A 241 -18.08 -3.80 -7.24
CA ASN A 241 -18.35 -3.11 -5.97
C ASN A 241 -18.17 -1.60 -6.15
N VAL A 242 -19.21 -0.92 -6.63
CA VAL A 242 -19.28 0.54 -6.74
C VAL A 242 -20.62 1.02 -6.20
N SER A 243 -20.63 2.13 -5.46
CA SER A 243 -21.88 2.70 -4.94
C SER A 243 -22.63 3.48 -6.03
N LYS A 244 -23.96 3.54 -5.90
CA LYS A 244 -24.79 4.36 -6.79
C LYS A 244 -24.41 5.84 -6.69
N ASP A 245 -24.10 6.30 -5.48
CA ASP A 245 -23.69 7.68 -5.21
C ASP A 245 -22.41 8.05 -5.97
N GLU A 246 -21.40 7.17 -5.99
CA GLU A 246 -20.15 7.44 -6.73
C GLU A 246 -20.39 7.53 -8.25
N LEU A 247 -21.26 6.67 -8.79
CA LEU A 247 -21.69 6.74 -10.19
C LEU A 247 -22.44 8.04 -10.47
N GLN A 248 -23.38 8.44 -9.60
CA GLN A 248 -24.15 9.67 -9.74
C GLN A 248 -23.26 10.92 -9.68
N THR A 249 -22.34 10.99 -8.72
CA THR A 249 -21.38 12.10 -8.59
C THR A 249 -20.50 12.20 -9.83
N THR A 250 -20.02 11.08 -10.36
CA THR A 250 -19.17 11.09 -11.56
C THR A 250 -19.97 11.48 -12.80
N ALA A 251 -21.20 10.96 -12.96
CA ALA A 251 -22.10 11.34 -14.06
C ALA A 251 -22.48 12.82 -14.01
N ALA A 252 -22.62 13.42 -12.81
CA ALA A 252 -22.95 14.83 -12.66
C ALA A 252 -21.84 15.79 -13.15
N ASN A 253 -20.59 15.31 -13.29
CA ASN A 253 -19.48 16.07 -13.87
C ASN A 253 -19.52 16.11 -15.41
N LEU A 254 -20.40 15.32 -16.03
CA LEU A 254 -20.64 15.38 -17.47
C LEU A 254 -21.66 16.47 -17.81
N GLU A 255 -21.68 16.88 -19.08
CA GLU A 255 -22.57 17.91 -19.60
C GLU A 255 -23.38 17.43 -20.82
N GLY A 256 -24.53 18.08 -21.06
CA GLY A 256 -25.39 17.83 -22.22
C GLY A 256 -25.79 16.37 -22.40
N ALA A 257 -25.79 15.90 -23.64
CA ALA A 257 -26.24 14.55 -24.00
C ALA A 257 -25.42 13.43 -23.34
N GLU A 258 -24.12 13.64 -23.06
CA GLU A 258 -23.29 12.63 -22.37
C GLU A 258 -23.71 12.49 -20.90
N ARG A 259 -24.09 13.59 -20.24
CA ARG A 259 -24.68 13.55 -18.88
C ARG A 259 -25.98 12.78 -18.85
N ASP A 260 -26.87 13.07 -19.80
CA ASP A 260 -28.18 12.40 -19.86
C ASP A 260 -28.02 10.90 -20.08
N ALA A 261 -27.14 10.50 -21.01
CA ALA A 261 -26.78 9.11 -21.24
C ALA A 261 -26.16 8.43 -20.00
N ALA A 262 -25.23 9.12 -19.33
CA ALA A 262 -24.62 8.64 -18.10
C ALA A 262 -25.67 8.41 -16.99
N MET A 263 -26.58 9.37 -16.79
CA MET A 263 -27.64 9.26 -15.78
C MET A 263 -28.62 8.12 -16.08
N GLN A 264 -28.93 7.85 -17.36
CA GLN A 264 -29.71 6.67 -17.76
C GLN A 264 -29.00 5.38 -17.35
N ALA A 265 -27.71 5.23 -17.66
CA ALA A 265 -26.93 4.05 -17.28
C ALA A 265 -26.80 3.90 -15.76
N VAL A 266 -26.64 5.01 -15.02
CA VAL A 266 -26.60 5.01 -13.55
C VAL A 266 -27.94 4.54 -12.96
N ALA A 267 -29.07 4.96 -13.53
CA ALA A 267 -30.40 4.52 -13.10
C ALA A 267 -30.58 3.00 -13.26
N LEU A 268 -30.03 2.44 -14.34
CA LEU A 268 -30.07 1.01 -14.65
C LEU A 268 -28.95 0.21 -13.99
N SER A 269 -28.01 0.84 -13.28
CA SER A 269 -26.78 0.18 -12.79
C SER A 269 -26.97 -1.03 -11.87
N GLN A 270 -28.14 -1.14 -11.23
CA GLN A 270 -28.54 -2.26 -10.38
C GLN A 270 -29.24 -3.40 -11.14
N ASN A 271 -29.91 -3.10 -12.26
CA ASN A 271 -30.56 -4.06 -13.15
C ASN A 271 -30.14 -3.77 -14.62
N PRO A 272 -28.85 -3.87 -14.94
CA PRO A 272 -28.33 -3.41 -16.23
C PRO A 272 -28.77 -4.25 -17.42
N GLU A 273 -29.39 -5.42 -17.19
CA GLU A 273 -30.08 -6.22 -18.21
C GLU A 273 -31.23 -5.46 -18.89
N ASN A 274 -31.78 -4.44 -18.25
CA ASN A 274 -32.80 -3.55 -18.81
C ASN A 274 -32.19 -2.40 -19.63
N TYR A 275 -31.02 -2.62 -20.27
CA TYR A 275 -30.30 -1.59 -21.01
C TYR A 275 -31.17 -0.92 -22.10
N ASP A 276 -32.18 -1.60 -22.64
CA ASP A 276 -33.10 -1.06 -23.64
C ASP A 276 -34.06 0.02 -23.11
N GLU A 277 -34.22 0.16 -21.79
CA GLU A 277 -34.97 1.26 -21.19
C GLU A 277 -34.26 2.61 -21.35
N ALA A 278 -32.94 2.61 -21.62
CA ALA A 278 -32.22 3.83 -21.95
C ALA A 278 -32.66 4.36 -23.32
N THR A 279 -33.01 5.64 -23.39
CA THR A 279 -33.58 6.26 -24.59
C THR A 279 -32.52 6.69 -25.61
N SER A 280 -31.30 6.94 -25.15
CA SER A 280 -30.18 7.35 -26.01
C SER A 280 -29.28 6.16 -26.37
N LYS A 281 -28.77 6.12 -27.61
CA LYS A 281 -27.76 5.13 -28.04
C LYS A 281 -26.61 5.04 -27.04
N ARG A 282 -26.09 6.19 -26.61
CA ARG A 282 -24.97 6.26 -25.67
C ARG A 282 -25.33 5.71 -24.30
N GLY A 283 -26.54 6.00 -23.78
CA GLY A 283 -27.04 5.46 -22.52
C GLY A 283 -27.19 3.95 -22.57
N LYS A 284 -27.71 3.40 -23.68
CA LYS A 284 -27.78 1.97 -23.93
C LYS A 284 -26.41 1.30 -23.91
N ILE A 285 -25.42 1.90 -24.58
CA ILE A 285 -24.02 1.38 -24.60
C ILE A 285 -23.44 1.36 -23.18
N LEU A 286 -23.55 2.44 -22.41
CA LEU A 286 -23.06 2.50 -21.03
C LEU A 286 -23.77 1.50 -20.11
N ALA A 287 -25.08 1.32 -20.26
CA ALA A 287 -25.83 0.30 -19.53
C ALA A 287 -25.38 -1.12 -19.92
N PHE A 288 -25.11 -1.35 -21.21
CA PHE A 288 -24.60 -2.63 -21.70
C PHE A 288 -23.16 -2.92 -21.23
N GLU A 289 -22.28 -1.91 -21.11
CA GLU A 289 -20.95 -2.06 -20.48
C GLU A 289 -21.09 -2.59 -19.05
N ARG A 290 -22.02 -2.05 -18.26
CA ARG A 290 -22.33 -2.51 -16.91
C ARG A 290 -22.88 -3.95 -16.92
N PHE A 291 -23.81 -4.25 -17.84
CA PHE A 291 -24.37 -5.58 -18.01
C PHE A 291 -23.29 -6.61 -18.34
N ALA A 292 -22.41 -6.31 -19.30
CA ALA A 292 -21.27 -7.13 -19.68
C ALA A 292 -20.31 -7.39 -18.52
N ALA A 293 -20.07 -6.41 -17.64
CA ALA A 293 -19.20 -6.59 -16.49
C ALA A 293 -19.80 -7.50 -15.40
N LEU A 294 -21.13 -7.44 -15.19
CA LEU A 294 -21.83 -8.24 -14.18
C LEU A 294 -22.20 -9.64 -14.68
N ASN A 295 -22.72 -9.71 -15.91
CA ASN A 295 -23.29 -10.89 -16.57
C ASN A 295 -22.61 -11.15 -17.92
N PRO A 296 -21.28 -11.43 -17.95
CA PRO A 296 -20.51 -11.52 -19.19
C PRO A 296 -20.97 -12.65 -20.12
N ASN A 297 -21.57 -13.72 -19.58
CA ASN A 297 -22.06 -14.83 -20.38
C ASN A 297 -23.32 -14.46 -21.17
N ASP A 298 -24.27 -13.80 -20.53
CA ASP A 298 -25.51 -13.36 -21.17
C ASP A 298 -25.24 -12.21 -22.14
N ALA A 299 -24.36 -11.28 -21.77
CA ALA A 299 -23.91 -10.20 -22.64
C ALA A 299 -23.22 -10.72 -23.91
N ALA A 300 -22.46 -11.81 -23.83
CA ALA A 300 -21.86 -12.44 -25.00
C ALA A 300 -22.91 -12.99 -25.98
N VAL A 301 -24.04 -13.49 -25.48
CA VAL A 301 -25.13 -14.03 -26.29
C VAL A 301 -25.88 -12.90 -27.02
N SER A 302 -26.11 -11.77 -26.35
CA SER A 302 -26.84 -10.64 -26.92
C SER A 302 -25.99 -9.63 -27.67
N LEU A 303 -24.65 -9.73 -27.64
CA LEU A 303 -23.73 -8.72 -28.17
C LEU A 303 -23.98 -8.36 -29.63
N ASP A 304 -24.10 -9.33 -30.53
CA ASP A 304 -24.22 -9.05 -31.97
C ASP A 304 -25.56 -8.39 -32.30
N THR A 305 -26.66 -8.87 -31.69
CA THR A 305 -27.98 -8.24 -31.79
C THR A 305 -27.91 -6.81 -31.26
N PHE A 306 -27.40 -6.61 -30.04
CA PHE A 306 -27.24 -5.30 -29.42
C PHE A 306 -26.44 -4.34 -30.29
N CYS A 307 -25.31 -4.79 -30.85
CA CYS A 307 -24.48 -3.98 -31.73
C CYS A 307 -25.21 -3.58 -33.01
N SER A 308 -25.98 -4.50 -33.60
CA SER A 308 -26.72 -4.25 -34.84
C SER A 308 -27.89 -3.28 -34.63
N GLU A 309 -28.66 -3.43 -33.55
CA GLU A 309 -29.85 -2.62 -33.26
C GLU A 309 -29.51 -1.20 -32.79
N ASN A 310 -28.32 -1.01 -32.21
CA ASN A 310 -27.89 0.28 -31.65
C ASN A 310 -26.76 0.95 -32.45
N GLU A 311 -26.49 0.46 -33.66
CA GLU A 311 -25.46 1.00 -34.57
C GLU A 311 -24.08 1.16 -33.90
N VAL A 312 -23.70 0.21 -33.04
CA VAL A 312 -22.47 0.30 -32.23
C VAL A 312 -21.24 0.32 -33.13
N SER A 313 -20.34 1.29 -32.91
CA SER A 313 -19.11 1.41 -33.70
C SER A 313 -18.15 0.25 -33.41
N THR A 314 -17.20 0.03 -34.32
CA THR A 314 -16.15 -1.00 -34.13
C THR A 314 -15.35 -0.77 -32.84
N VAL A 315 -15.06 0.50 -32.50
CA VAL A 315 -14.30 0.84 -31.28
C VAL A 315 -15.11 0.51 -30.03
N GLU A 316 -16.40 0.87 -29.99
CA GLU A 316 -17.29 0.55 -28.87
C GLU A 316 -17.48 -0.97 -28.75
N ARG A 317 -17.66 -1.69 -29.86
CA ARG A 317 -17.75 -3.15 -29.86
C ARG A 317 -16.49 -3.80 -29.30
N HIS A 318 -15.31 -3.28 -29.62
CA HIS A 318 -14.05 -3.76 -29.06
C HIS A 318 -13.94 -3.54 -27.55
N GLU A 319 -14.44 -2.42 -27.02
CA GLU A 319 -14.50 -2.18 -25.58
C GLU A 319 -15.44 -3.19 -24.90
N LEU A 320 -16.64 -3.40 -25.46
CA LEU A 320 -17.60 -4.38 -24.96
C LEU A 320 -17.02 -5.81 -24.97
N LEU A 321 -16.36 -6.21 -26.06
CA LEU A 321 -15.67 -7.49 -26.15
C LEU A 321 -14.59 -7.65 -25.07
N SER A 322 -13.83 -6.59 -24.78
CA SER A 322 -12.78 -6.61 -23.76
C SER A 322 -13.37 -6.77 -22.35
N ILE A 323 -14.49 -6.09 -22.07
CA ILE A 323 -15.23 -6.22 -20.80
C ILE A 323 -15.76 -7.65 -20.63
N ILE A 324 -16.44 -8.18 -21.67
CA ILE A 324 -16.96 -9.55 -21.68
C ILE A 324 -15.81 -10.55 -21.47
N ALA A 325 -14.73 -10.42 -22.23
CA ALA A 325 -13.57 -11.31 -22.12
C ALA A 325 -12.96 -11.29 -20.71
N SER A 326 -12.83 -10.11 -20.09
CA SER A 326 -12.32 -10.01 -18.72
C SER A 326 -13.19 -10.74 -17.70
N GLY A 327 -14.52 -10.70 -17.88
CA GLY A 327 -15.48 -11.45 -17.06
C GLY A 327 -15.45 -12.96 -17.32
N ARG A 328 -15.35 -13.38 -18.59
CA ARG A 328 -15.25 -14.78 -19.04
C ARG A 328 -13.89 -15.44 -18.77
N LEU A 329 -12.90 -14.67 -18.31
CA LEU A 329 -11.63 -15.15 -17.77
C LEU A 329 -11.53 -15.00 -16.24
N GLY A 330 -12.64 -14.72 -15.57
CA GLY A 330 -12.74 -14.64 -14.12
C GLY A 330 -12.49 -15.95 -13.38
N PHE A 331 -12.49 -15.89 -12.05
CA PHE A 331 -12.16 -17.03 -11.19
C PHE A 331 -13.14 -18.22 -11.35
N GLN A 332 -14.42 -17.93 -11.61
CA GLN A 332 -15.49 -18.92 -11.74
C GLN A 332 -15.75 -19.36 -13.19
N SER A 333 -14.95 -18.89 -14.14
CA SER A 333 -15.16 -19.18 -15.56
C SER A 333 -14.93 -20.65 -15.91
N SER A 334 -15.78 -21.18 -16.77
CA SER A 334 -15.74 -22.53 -17.32
C SER A 334 -14.74 -22.65 -18.48
N LEU A 335 -14.49 -23.87 -18.95
CA LEU A 335 -13.66 -24.09 -20.14
C LEU A 335 -14.32 -23.52 -21.41
N ALA A 336 -15.65 -23.57 -21.50
CA ALA A 336 -16.41 -22.98 -22.61
C ALA A 336 -16.26 -21.46 -22.64
N ASP A 337 -16.20 -20.81 -21.47
CA ASP A 337 -15.97 -19.37 -21.39
C ASP A 337 -14.60 -18.97 -21.94
N VAL A 338 -13.57 -19.76 -21.61
CA VAL A 338 -12.21 -19.57 -22.12
C VAL A 338 -12.16 -19.76 -23.63
N GLN A 339 -12.81 -20.81 -24.15
CA GLN A 339 -12.88 -21.07 -25.59
C GLN A 339 -13.56 -19.92 -26.34
N TRP A 340 -14.68 -19.43 -25.81
CA TRP A 340 -15.36 -18.28 -26.39
C TRP A 340 -14.43 -17.07 -26.51
N VAL A 341 -13.61 -16.78 -25.48
CA VAL A 341 -12.67 -15.65 -25.53
C VAL A 341 -11.59 -15.87 -26.58
N ASP A 342 -11.00 -17.06 -26.64
CA ASP A 342 -9.96 -17.40 -27.62
C ASP A 342 -10.48 -17.28 -29.07
N GLU A 343 -11.76 -17.56 -29.31
CA GLU A 343 -12.40 -17.53 -30.63
C GLU A 343 -12.89 -16.13 -31.03
N ASN A 344 -13.32 -15.31 -30.07
CA ASN A 344 -14.03 -14.05 -30.35
C ASN A 344 -13.21 -12.78 -30.06
N LEU A 345 -12.12 -12.86 -29.29
CA LEU A 345 -11.32 -11.68 -28.94
C LEU A 345 -10.23 -11.41 -30.00
N PRO A 346 -10.30 -10.28 -30.74
CA PRO A 346 -9.28 -9.93 -31.73
C PRO A 346 -7.88 -9.82 -31.11
N ALA A 347 -6.85 -10.17 -31.90
CA ALA A 347 -5.45 -10.12 -31.47
C ALA A 347 -5.04 -8.77 -30.86
N ALA A 348 -5.53 -7.65 -31.41
CA ALA A 348 -5.22 -6.31 -30.95
C ALA A 348 -5.77 -5.96 -29.56
N LEU A 349 -6.72 -6.73 -29.02
CA LEU A 349 -7.36 -6.47 -27.73
C LEU A 349 -6.74 -7.25 -26.56
N TRP A 350 -5.76 -8.11 -26.83
CA TRP A 350 -5.05 -8.86 -25.78
C TRP A 350 -4.08 -7.95 -25.00
N SER A 351 -4.61 -7.33 -23.95
CA SER A 351 -3.81 -6.58 -22.97
C SER A 351 -3.08 -7.51 -21.99
N ASP A 352 -2.04 -7.01 -21.33
CA ASP A 352 -1.32 -7.72 -20.26
C ASP A 352 -2.28 -8.31 -19.19
N ASP A 353 -3.32 -7.57 -18.80
CA ASP A 353 -4.32 -8.04 -17.82
C ASP A 353 -5.14 -9.21 -18.35
N LEU A 354 -5.59 -9.16 -19.61
CA LEU A 354 -6.34 -10.25 -20.24
C LEU A 354 -5.46 -11.47 -20.49
N ILE A 355 -4.20 -11.27 -20.92
CA ILE A 355 -3.20 -12.33 -21.06
C ILE A 355 -2.98 -13.01 -19.71
N GLU A 356 -2.80 -12.24 -18.63
CA GLU A 356 -2.59 -12.78 -17.29
C GLU A 356 -3.83 -13.57 -16.80
N LYS A 357 -5.04 -13.05 -16.99
CA LYS A 357 -6.29 -13.76 -16.67
C LYS A 357 -6.39 -15.07 -17.45
N ARG A 358 -6.14 -15.04 -18.77
CA ARG A 358 -6.16 -16.22 -19.64
C ARG A 358 -5.10 -17.24 -19.25
N LEU A 359 -3.92 -16.79 -18.84
CA LEU A 359 -2.83 -17.61 -18.34
C LEU A 359 -3.22 -18.32 -17.03
N ARG A 360 -3.84 -17.60 -16.09
CA ARG A 360 -4.40 -18.19 -14.86
C ARG A 360 -5.45 -19.26 -15.17
N ARG A 361 -6.30 -19.06 -16.17
CA ARG A 361 -7.25 -20.09 -16.65
C ARG A 361 -6.55 -21.27 -17.31
N ALA A 362 -5.52 -21.04 -18.13
CA ALA A 362 -4.73 -22.10 -18.75
C ALA A 362 -4.08 -23.01 -17.70
N ILE A 363 -3.57 -22.42 -16.62
CA ILE A 363 -3.02 -23.13 -15.46
C ILE A 363 -4.11 -23.97 -14.77
N TRP A 364 -5.25 -23.35 -14.46
CA TRP A 364 -6.39 -24.00 -13.78
C TRP A 364 -6.88 -25.24 -14.54
N PHE A 365 -7.07 -25.11 -15.86
CA PHE A 365 -7.53 -26.19 -16.74
C PHE A 365 -6.40 -27.07 -17.28
N LYS A 366 -5.15 -26.91 -16.80
CA LYS A 366 -3.97 -27.67 -17.22
C LYS A 366 -3.74 -27.64 -18.75
N GLN A 367 -4.07 -26.53 -19.41
CA GLN A 367 -3.86 -26.37 -20.84
C GLN A 367 -2.41 -25.95 -21.15
N TRP A 368 -1.46 -26.83 -20.86
CA TRP A 368 -0.01 -26.56 -20.91
C TRP A 368 0.46 -25.95 -22.24
N LYS A 369 -0.14 -26.35 -23.36
CA LYS A 369 0.20 -25.83 -24.70
C LYS A 369 -0.04 -24.32 -24.87
N TYR A 370 -0.98 -23.72 -24.13
CA TYR A 370 -1.26 -22.28 -24.21
C TYR A 370 -0.41 -21.45 -23.24
N ILE A 371 0.13 -22.06 -22.18
CA ILE A 371 0.91 -21.32 -21.17
C ILE A 371 2.18 -20.71 -21.78
N ILE A 372 2.89 -21.44 -22.64
CA ILE A 372 4.13 -20.97 -23.27
C ILE A 372 3.90 -19.68 -24.08
N PRO A 373 3.01 -19.67 -25.11
CA PRO A 373 2.78 -18.46 -25.90
C PRO A 373 2.18 -17.31 -25.09
N LEU A 374 1.33 -17.58 -24.08
CA LEU A 374 0.79 -16.54 -23.21
C LEU A 374 1.87 -15.87 -22.35
N VAL A 375 2.82 -16.65 -21.81
CA VAL A 375 3.96 -16.07 -21.08
C VAL A 375 4.86 -15.26 -22.01
N ASP A 376 5.08 -15.74 -23.24
CA ASP A 376 5.88 -15.00 -24.23
C ASP A 376 5.22 -13.67 -24.64
N ALA A 377 3.89 -13.63 -24.71
CA ALA A 377 3.13 -12.42 -25.01
C ALA A 377 3.23 -11.32 -23.92
N LEU A 378 3.57 -11.67 -22.67
CA LEU A 378 3.85 -10.69 -21.60
C LEU A 378 5.21 -9.97 -21.76
N GLY A 379 6.00 -10.31 -22.78
CA GLY A 379 7.28 -9.66 -23.07
C GLY A 379 8.27 -9.75 -21.91
N ALA A 380 8.82 -8.60 -21.49
CA ALA A 380 9.82 -8.53 -20.43
C ALA A 380 9.31 -9.09 -19.09
N ARG A 381 8.04 -8.87 -18.74
CA ARG A 381 7.43 -9.39 -17.50
C ARG A 381 7.43 -10.91 -17.49
N GLY A 382 6.98 -11.54 -18.57
CA GLY A 382 6.98 -12.99 -18.72
C GLY A 382 8.37 -13.62 -18.66
N GLN A 383 9.41 -12.87 -19.07
CA GLN A 383 10.79 -13.33 -19.07
C GLN A 383 11.51 -13.14 -17.72
N GLN A 384 11.13 -12.13 -16.93
CA GLN A 384 11.88 -11.69 -15.75
C GLN A 384 11.21 -12.08 -14.43
N GLU A 385 9.89 -12.17 -14.36
CA GLU A 385 9.21 -12.51 -13.11
C GLU A 385 9.29 -14.04 -12.82
N THR A 386 9.69 -14.40 -11.59
CA THR A 386 9.90 -15.81 -11.18
C THR A 386 8.66 -16.68 -11.32
N ASN A 387 7.47 -16.14 -11.01
CA ASN A 387 6.17 -16.80 -11.19
C ASN A 387 5.97 -17.30 -12.64
N TRP A 388 6.26 -16.47 -13.65
CA TRP A 388 6.08 -16.81 -15.05
C TRP A 388 7.17 -17.73 -15.56
N MET A 389 8.42 -17.57 -15.10
CA MET A 389 9.48 -18.56 -15.37
C MET A 389 9.07 -19.95 -14.87
N TYR A 390 8.52 -20.04 -13.65
CA TYR A 390 8.05 -21.30 -13.09
C TYR A 390 6.93 -21.93 -13.94
N TRP A 391 5.88 -21.18 -14.26
CA TRP A 391 4.74 -21.72 -15.02
C TRP A 391 5.12 -22.09 -16.46
N LYS A 392 5.96 -21.30 -17.13
CA LYS A 392 6.50 -21.65 -18.44
C LYS A 392 7.38 -22.91 -18.36
N GLY A 393 8.21 -23.04 -17.32
CA GLY A 393 9.02 -24.24 -17.09
C GLY A 393 8.15 -25.49 -16.91
N ARG A 394 7.10 -25.39 -16.10
CA ARG A 394 6.09 -26.44 -15.92
C ARG A 394 5.40 -26.82 -17.23
N ALA A 395 5.03 -25.84 -18.05
CA ALA A 395 4.40 -26.07 -19.34
C ALA A 395 5.34 -26.77 -20.34
N LEU A 396 6.61 -26.37 -20.40
CA LEU A 396 7.63 -27.00 -21.23
C LEU A 396 7.82 -28.49 -20.86
N LEU A 397 7.88 -28.80 -19.56
CA LEU A 397 7.95 -30.20 -19.09
C LEU A 397 6.73 -31.02 -19.52
N ASN A 398 5.53 -30.45 -19.43
CA ASN A 398 4.28 -31.13 -19.81
C ASN A 398 4.04 -31.19 -21.33
N THR A 399 4.84 -30.47 -22.12
CA THR A 399 4.78 -30.46 -23.60
C THR A 399 6.01 -31.11 -24.24
N LYS A 400 6.70 -31.98 -23.49
CA LYS A 400 7.86 -32.77 -23.94
C LYS A 400 9.11 -31.96 -24.28
N GLN A 401 9.19 -30.69 -23.90
CA GLN A 401 10.37 -29.82 -24.03
C GLN A 401 11.20 -29.83 -22.74
N ARG A 402 11.70 -31.02 -22.37
CA ARG A 402 12.28 -31.29 -21.05
C ARG A 402 13.48 -30.40 -20.73
N GLU A 403 14.43 -30.28 -21.64
CA GLU A 403 15.67 -29.53 -21.43
C GLU A 403 15.40 -28.05 -21.14
N ALA A 404 14.62 -27.39 -22.01
CA ALA A 404 14.22 -26.00 -21.84
C ALA A 404 13.43 -25.79 -20.54
N GLY A 405 12.50 -26.68 -20.22
CA GLY A 405 11.72 -26.62 -18.98
C GLY A 405 12.59 -26.73 -17.72
N MET A 406 13.55 -27.66 -17.72
CA MET A 406 14.50 -27.82 -16.61
C MET A 406 15.42 -26.62 -16.44
N ALA A 407 15.93 -26.05 -17.54
CA ALA A 407 16.77 -24.87 -17.50
C ALA A 407 16.03 -23.67 -16.87
N LEU A 408 14.76 -23.45 -17.27
CA LEU A 408 13.97 -22.35 -16.75
C LEU A 408 13.61 -22.53 -15.27
N LEU A 409 13.23 -23.76 -14.86
CA LEU A 409 12.99 -24.06 -13.45
C LEU A 409 14.26 -23.94 -12.62
N LYS A 410 15.44 -24.27 -13.16
CA LYS A 410 16.72 -24.12 -12.45
C LYS A 410 17.01 -22.65 -12.16
N LYS A 411 16.70 -21.77 -13.11
CA LYS A 411 16.80 -20.31 -12.94
C LYS A 411 15.80 -19.81 -11.88
N ALA A 412 14.53 -20.19 -11.99
CA ALA A 412 13.50 -19.80 -11.02
C ALA A 412 13.82 -20.29 -9.60
N ALA A 413 14.41 -21.48 -9.46
CA ALA A 413 14.78 -22.07 -8.16
C ALA A 413 15.88 -21.33 -7.39
N GLN A 414 16.53 -20.32 -7.99
CA GLN A 414 17.48 -19.45 -7.28
C GLN A 414 16.79 -18.33 -6.50
N ASP A 415 15.50 -18.08 -6.76
CA ASP A 415 14.76 -16.98 -6.14
C ASP A 415 14.16 -17.39 -4.79
N ARG A 416 14.29 -16.52 -3.78
CA ARG A 416 13.77 -16.75 -2.42
C ARG A 416 12.28 -16.35 -2.34
N SER A 417 11.47 -16.93 -3.21
CA SER A 417 10.03 -16.68 -3.27
C SER A 417 9.23 -17.99 -3.30
N PHE A 418 7.91 -17.88 -3.14
CA PHE A 418 7.00 -19.02 -3.26
C PHE A 418 7.24 -19.84 -4.54
N PHE A 419 7.40 -19.16 -5.69
CA PHE A 419 7.60 -19.84 -6.97
C PHE A 419 9.02 -20.37 -7.16
N GLY A 420 10.03 -19.73 -6.57
CA GLY A 420 11.39 -20.28 -6.55
C GLY A 420 11.47 -21.57 -5.72
N PHE A 421 10.84 -21.60 -4.55
CA PHE A 421 10.75 -22.82 -3.74
C PHE A 421 9.96 -23.92 -4.43
N LEU A 422 8.87 -23.57 -5.11
CA LEU A 422 8.08 -24.53 -5.89
C LEU A 422 8.86 -25.06 -7.10
N ALA A 423 9.72 -24.24 -7.73
CA ALA A 423 10.63 -24.67 -8.77
C ALA A 423 11.69 -25.64 -8.23
N ALA A 424 12.28 -25.35 -7.07
CA ALA A 424 13.23 -26.25 -6.39
C ALA A 424 12.58 -27.60 -6.06
N GLN A 425 11.37 -27.59 -5.49
CA GLN A 425 10.59 -28.79 -5.21
C GLN A 425 10.29 -29.59 -6.50
N THR A 426 9.92 -28.90 -7.58
CA THR A 426 9.67 -29.54 -8.90
C THR A 426 10.92 -30.23 -9.45
N LEU A 427 12.11 -29.69 -9.18
CA LEU A 427 13.39 -30.26 -9.59
C LEU A 427 13.94 -31.33 -8.62
N GLY A 428 13.25 -31.61 -7.51
CA GLY A 428 13.76 -32.48 -6.45
C GLY A 428 15.00 -31.92 -5.74
N ARG A 429 15.09 -30.59 -5.62
CA ARG A 429 16.20 -29.87 -4.98
C ARG A 429 15.73 -29.20 -3.70
N HIS A 430 16.66 -29.00 -2.78
CA HIS A 430 16.40 -28.16 -1.62
C HIS A 430 16.17 -26.71 -2.05
N PRO A 431 15.18 -26.00 -1.45
CA PRO A 431 15.01 -24.58 -1.67
C PRO A 431 16.28 -23.79 -1.37
N VAL A 432 16.60 -22.81 -2.21
CA VAL A 432 17.69 -21.87 -1.95
C VAL A 432 17.16 -20.77 -1.04
N TYR A 433 17.54 -20.80 0.24
CA TYR A 433 17.18 -19.75 1.18
C TYR A 433 18.06 -18.51 1.05
N GLY A 434 19.25 -18.65 0.46
CA GLY A 434 20.23 -17.56 0.33
C GLY A 434 20.63 -16.98 1.70
N ASN A 435 20.58 -17.80 2.76
CA ASN A 435 20.86 -17.33 4.11
C ASN A 435 22.36 -17.49 4.43
N THR A 436 22.94 -16.44 4.97
CA THR A 436 24.13 -16.55 5.81
C THR A 436 23.65 -17.06 7.18
N SER A 437 24.21 -18.17 7.65
CA SER A 437 23.82 -18.72 8.95
C SER A 437 24.38 -17.85 10.08
N LEU A 438 23.53 -17.03 10.67
CA LEU A 438 23.82 -16.36 11.95
C LEU A 438 23.52 -17.33 13.09
N LYS A 439 24.50 -17.60 13.94
CA LYS A 439 24.28 -18.28 15.21
C LYS A 439 23.88 -17.22 16.23
N ARG A 440 23.03 -17.60 17.19
CA ARG A 440 22.68 -16.73 18.33
C ARG A 440 23.90 -16.29 19.15
N THR A 441 25.02 -17.03 19.04
CA THR A 441 26.29 -16.73 19.70
C THR A 441 27.23 -15.87 18.84
N ASP A 442 26.86 -15.56 17.60
CA ASP A 442 27.68 -14.69 16.77
C ASP A 442 27.61 -13.28 17.39
N PRO A 443 28.76 -12.71 17.80
CA PRO A 443 28.75 -11.40 18.44
C PRO A 443 28.32 -10.35 17.42
N LEU A 444 27.44 -9.45 17.85
CA LEU A 444 27.19 -8.21 17.10
C LEU A 444 28.50 -7.44 16.98
N SER A 445 28.80 -6.90 15.80
CA SER A 445 30.00 -6.09 15.61
C SER A 445 29.97 -4.90 16.56
N GLN A 446 31.08 -4.65 17.28
CA GLN A 446 31.20 -3.48 18.16
C GLN A 446 31.07 -2.17 17.38
N ASP A 447 31.37 -2.17 16.08
CA ASP A 447 31.20 -0.97 15.24
C ASP A 447 29.72 -0.54 15.14
N LEU A 448 28.77 -1.46 15.33
CA LEU A 448 27.34 -1.13 15.38
C LEU A 448 27.02 -0.20 16.55
N SER A 449 27.80 -0.24 17.64
CA SER A 449 27.57 0.67 18.77
C SER A 449 27.93 2.11 18.40
N LEU A 450 28.62 2.35 17.29
CA LEU A 450 28.91 3.68 16.76
C LEU A 450 27.78 4.22 15.87
N VAL A 451 26.84 3.38 15.45
CA VAL A 451 25.72 3.76 14.58
C VAL A 451 24.63 4.41 15.43
N PRO A 452 24.29 5.70 15.23
CA PRO A 452 23.31 6.39 16.07
C PRO A 452 21.93 5.71 16.09
N ALA A 453 21.44 5.23 14.94
CA ALA A 453 20.16 4.55 14.85
C ALA A 453 20.12 3.23 15.66
N VAL A 454 21.25 2.50 15.72
CA VAL A 454 21.37 1.29 16.55
C VAL A 454 21.32 1.64 18.03
N GLN A 455 22.04 2.69 18.46
CA GLN A 455 21.97 3.17 19.84
C GLN A 455 20.52 3.55 20.22
N ARG A 456 19.83 4.29 19.35
CA ARG A 456 18.42 4.66 19.56
C ARG A 456 17.51 3.45 19.61
N PHE A 457 17.70 2.47 18.72
CA PHE A 457 16.92 1.23 18.70
C PHE A 457 17.00 0.51 20.05
N PHE A 458 18.21 0.31 20.59
CA PHE A 458 18.40 -0.41 21.84
C PHE A 458 17.91 0.36 23.07
N GLU A 459 18.03 1.69 23.08
CA GLU A 459 17.41 2.52 24.14
C GLU A 459 15.87 2.44 24.11
N LEU A 460 15.25 2.50 22.93
CA LEU A 460 13.79 2.31 22.78
C LEU A 460 13.35 0.88 23.10
N TYR A 461 14.18 -0.12 22.76
CA TYR A 461 13.94 -1.51 23.12
C TYR A 461 13.95 -1.69 24.65
N ALA A 462 14.94 -1.12 25.35
CA ALA A 462 15.03 -1.15 26.81
C ALA A 462 13.82 -0.49 27.49
N LEU A 463 13.25 0.56 26.87
CA LEU A 463 12.03 1.24 27.31
C LEU A 463 10.74 0.49 26.91
N ASN A 464 10.82 -0.60 26.15
CA ASN A 464 9.69 -1.25 25.48
C ASN A 464 8.83 -0.28 24.63
N ASP A 465 9.45 0.77 24.08
CA ASP A 465 8.77 1.76 23.27
C ASP A 465 8.56 1.24 21.84
N PRO A 466 7.34 1.29 21.26
CA PRO A 466 7.09 0.86 19.88
C PRO A 466 7.83 1.70 18.83
N ALA A 467 8.31 2.91 19.17
CA ALA A 467 9.13 3.71 18.28
C ALA A 467 10.42 3.00 17.84
N ARG A 468 10.86 1.94 18.52
CA ARG A 468 11.95 1.07 18.05
C ARG A 468 11.75 0.54 16.63
N PHE A 469 10.51 0.39 16.16
CA PHE A 469 10.23 -0.04 14.78
C PHE A 469 10.49 1.06 13.74
N ILE A 470 10.52 2.32 14.16
CA ILE A 470 10.99 3.44 13.31
C ILE A 470 12.50 3.32 13.16
N GLU A 471 13.25 3.16 14.25
CA GLU A 471 14.70 2.94 14.18
C GLU A 471 15.09 1.67 13.43
N TRP A 472 14.33 0.59 13.59
CA TRP A 472 14.55 -0.62 12.81
C TRP A 472 14.46 -0.35 11.31
N ARG A 473 13.50 0.50 10.89
CA ARG A 473 13.37 0.92 9.49
C ARG A 473 14.50 1.86 9.07
N GLU A 474 14.91 2.77 9.95
CA GLU A 474 16.07 3.65 9.71
C GLU A 474 17.34 2.82 9.46
N ILE A 475 17.61 1.83 10.32
CA ILE A 475 18.73 0.89 10.15
C ILE A 475 18.57 0.12 8.83
N ALA A 476 17.44 -0.54 8.63
CA ALA A 476 17.25 -1.44 7.48
C ALA A 476 17.21 -0.74 6.12
N CYS A 477 16.80 0.53 6.05
CA CYS A 477 16.62 1.25 4.80
C CYS A 477 17.68 2.32 4.53
N ASN A 478 18.35 2.83 5.57
CA ASN A 478 19.18 4.03 5.46
C ASN A 478 20.63 3.80 5.94
N THR A 479 21.04 2.55 6.19
CA THR A 479 22.45 2.17 6.44
C THR A 479 22.99 1.24 5.36
N ASP A 480 24.30 0.98 5.38
CA ASP A 480 24.94 0.04 4.44
C ASP A 480 24.54 -1.42 4.74
N ASP A 481 24.66 -2.30 3.73
CA ASP A 481 24.27 -3.71 3.85
C ASP A 481 24.95 -4.43 5.03
N HIS A 482 26.19 -4.08 5.37
CA HIS A 482 26.87 -4.70 6.51
C HIS A 482 26.20 -4.30 7.83
N THR A 483 25.86 -3.02 8.00
CA THR A 483 25.12 -2.53 9.18
C THR A 483 23.68 -3.09 9.23
N ALA A 484 22.98 -3.14 8.10
CA ALA A 484 21.58 -3.57 8.06
C ALA A 484 21.38 -5.09 8.24
N LEU A 485 22.39 -5.91 7.89
CA LEU A 485 22.33 -7.37 7.97
C LEU A 485 22.92 -7.96 9.25
N ALA A 486 23.69 -7.16 10.01
CA ALA A 486 24.22 -7.53 11.30
C ALA A 486 23.12 -7.44 12.38
#